data_AF-A0A2I0QNB2-F1
#
_entry.id   AF-A0A2I0QNB2-F1
#
_cell.length_a   1.000
_cell.length_b   1.000
_cell.length_c   1.000
_cell.angle_alpha   90.00
_cell.angle_beta   90.00
_cell.angle_gamma   90.00
#
_symmetry.space_group_name_H-M   'P 1'
#
loop_
_entity.id
_entity.type
_entity.pdbx_description
1 polymer ?
#
loop_
_entity_poly.entity_id
_entity_poly.type
_entity_poly.pdbx_seq_one_letter_code
_entity_poly.pdbx_strand_id
1 'polypeptide(L)'
;MVFAWIPLLTDKLVFENCKEELENEGKGWEKITDKEKITAGDVLLKLNLELKNLQILTLYKKKHCENDIRGSPEYYWNFVFVDNDWKVVYVLFASKKGDIEILDEKDIMALANISYKKNNYDHVNGIIEINLMYLKANDNKRKFEKVMTEVYVCVRDLYHQHTHHDESHELLLCVVNEENEEKNISKILDQYRKKIIKYHKTIKEGIENHPDEKILLNDILLAKGEMRYAMRLIELTNQSVHLKEQFQHSYESFKDFEAHIGKIYEGGRADEMKRLTFVIFILTFLMVIFNIVMSPPQTQPILLGMYFVLVLVVVVIYLYAQRSHGFVKK
;
A
#
# COMPACT_ATOMS: atom_id res chain seq x y z
N MET A 1 -7.78 -27.63 -5.96
CA MET A 1 -8.28 -26.73 -7.02
C MET A 1 -7.41 -25.50 -7.02
N VAL A 2 -6.84 -25.14 -8.18
CA VAL A 2 -6.09 -23.88 -8.34
C VAL A 2 -7.08 -22.75 -8.21
N PHE A 3 -6.81 -21.79 -7.33
CA PHE A 3 -7.79 -20.80 -6.96
C PHE A 3 -7.38 -19.37 -7.33
N ALA A 4 -6.11 -19.02 -7.12
CA ALA A 4 -5.62 -17.68 -7.42
C ALA A 4 -4.14 -17.71 -7.78
N TRP A 5 -3.75 -16.71 -8.55
CA TRP A 5 -2.37 -16.51 -9.00
C TRP A 5 -1.92 -15.13 -8.54
N ILE A 6 -0.85 -15.06 -7.75
CA ILE A 6 -0.23 -13.81 -7.30
C ILE A 6 1.14 -13.70 -7.97
N PRO A 7 1.38 -12.69 -8.83
CA PRO A 7 2.73 -12.44 -9.32
C PRO A 7 3.61 -12.02 -8.13
N LEU A 8 4.78 -12.63 -7.99
CA LEU A 8 5.81 -12.26 -7.02
C LEU A 8 6.94 -11.55 -7.73
N LEU A 9 7.27 -10.35 -7.27
CA LEU A 9 8.28 -9.51 -7.88
C LEU A 9 9.06 -8.76 -6.81
N THR A 10 9.67 -9.56 -5.95
CA THR A 10 10.57 -9.10 -4.91
C THR A 10 11.94 -9.73 -5.15
N ASP A 11 13.00 -9.04 -4.78
CA ASP A 11 14.35 -9.61 -4.81
C ASP A 11 14.56 -10.63 -3.67
N LYS A 12 13.60 -10.76 -2.76
CA LYS A 12 13.65 -11.61 -1.57
C LYS A 12 12.30 -12.30 -1.31
N LEU A 13 12.25 -13.64 -1.33
CA LEU A 13 11.11 -14.49 -0.92
C LEU A 13 11.13 -14.68 0.60
N VAL A 14 11.59 -13.67 1.33
CA VAL A 14 12.10 -13.90 2.66
C VAL A 14 11.18 -13.21 3.65
N PHE A 15 10.36 -14.04 4.30
CA PHE A 15 9.62 -13.65 5.49
C PHE A 15 10.56 -13.18 6.64
N GLU A 16 11.89 -13.34 6.54
CA GLU A 16 12.87 -12.78 7.51
C GLU A 16 12.86 -11.26 7.59
N ASN A 17 12.73 -10.52 6.48
CA ASN A 17 12.59 -9.07 6.56
C ASN A 17 11.29 -8.69 7.28
N CYS A 18 10.24 -9.49 7.06
CA CYS A 18 9.01 -9.39 7.81
C CYS A 18 9.20 -9.83 9.27
N LYS A 19 10.15 -10.70 9.64
CA LYS A 19 10.27 -11.19 11.02
C LYS A 19 10.52 -10.06 12.01
N GLU A 20 11.50 -9.20 11.75
CA GLU A 20 11.78 -8.05 12.62
C GLU A 20 10.68 -6.98 12.53
N GLU A 21 10.12 -6.71 11.35
CA GLU A 21 9.04 -5.72 11.19
C GLU A 21 7.68 -6.22 11.74
N LEU A 22 7.38 -7.51 11.66
CA LEU A 22 6.12 -8.11 12.12
C LEU A 22 6.12 -8.29 13.63
N GLU A 23 7.25 -8.72 14.21
CA GLU A 23 7.38 -8.91 15.65
C GLU A 23 7.57 -7.57 16.40
N ASN A 24 8.11 -6.52 15.76
CA ASN A 24 8.39 -5.24 16.43
C ASN A 24 7.51 -4.04 16.01
N GLU A 25 6.88 -4.01 14.82
CA GLU A 25 6.18 -2.80 14.32
C GLU A 25 4.64 -2.86 14.37
N GLY A 26 4.05 -3.74 15.18
CA GLY A 26 2.60 -3.68 15.44
C GLY A 26 1.72 -4.03 14.23
N LYS A 27 2.25 -4.75 13.23
CA LYS A 27 1.50 -5.21 12.04
C LYS A 27 0.55 -6.40 12.33
N GLY A 28 0.48 -6.83 13.60
CA GLY A 28 -0.54 -7.75 14.14
C GLY A 28 -0.27 -9.25 13.95
N TRP A 29 0.89 -9.64 13.42
CA TRP A 29 1.28 -11.05 13.30
C TRP A 29 2.04 -11.51 14.55
N GLU A 30 1.62 -12.63 15.11
CA GLU A 30 2.18 -13.21 16.33
C GLU A 30 2.69 -14.61 16.05
N LYS A 31 3.90 -14.92 16.52
CA LYS A 31 4.42 -16.28 16.49
C LYS A 31 3.61 -17.16 17.43
N ILE A 32 3.17 -18.30 16.93
CA ILE A 32 2.31 -19.22 17.69
C ILE A 32 3.14 -20.05 18.68
N THR A 33 2.58 -20.29 19.87
CA THR A 33 3.20 -21.14 20.89
C THR A 33 3.18 -22.62 20.51
N ASP A 34 4.06 -23.44 21.08
CA ASP A 34 4.09 -24.89 20.80
C ASP A 34 2.75 -25.58 21.11
N LYS A 35 2.05 -25.13 22.14
CA LYS A 35 0.73 -25.65 22.53
C LYS A 35 -0.33 -25.40 21.46
N GLU A 36 -0.37 -24.19 20.94
CA GLU A 36 -1.28 -23.82 19.85
C GLU A 36 -0.88 -24.52 18.55
N LYS A 37 0.41 -24.73 18.29
CA LYS A 37 0.89 -25.50 17.13
C LYS A 37 0.43 -26.95 17.18
N ILE A 38 0.47 -27.61 18.35
CA ILE A 38 -0.09 -28.95 18.56
C ILE A 38 -1.60 -28.94 18.24
N THR A 39 -2.32 -27.93 18.74
CA THR A 39 -3.76 -27.81 18.51
C THR A 39 -4.08 -27.65 17.02
N ALA A 40 -3.36 -26.78 16.31
CA ALA A 40 -3.51 -26.62 14.87
C ALA A 40 -3.21 -27.94 14.13
N GLY A 41 -2.16 -28.65 14.54
CA GLY A 41 -1.82 -29.97 14.00
C GLY A 41 -2.94 -31.00 14.19
N ASP A 42 -3.51 -31.10 15.39
CA ASP A 42 -4.62 -32.00 15.70
C ASP A 42 -5.86 -31.69 14.85
N VAL A 43 -6.16 -30.41 14.65
CA VAL A 43 -7.30 -30.01 13.81
C VAL A 43 -7.06 -30.35 12.33
N LEU A 44 -5.84 -30.16 11.82
CA LEU A 44 -5.49 -30.52 10.44
C LEU A 44 -5.52 -32.03 10.21
N LEU A 45 -5.12 -32.82 11.21
CA LEU A 45 -5.26 -34.29 11.20
C LEU A 45 -6.73 -34.72 11.15
N LYS A 46 -7.61 -34.07 11.93
CA LYS A 46 -9.06 -34.35 11.90
C LYS A 46 -9.69 -34.06 10.54
N LEU A 47 -9.20 -33.04 9.84
CA LEU A 47 -9.61 -32.75 8.45
C LEU A 47 -9.08 -33.77 7.43
N ASN A 48 -8.34 -34.79 7.87
CA ASN A 48 -7.71 -35.82 7.04
C ASN A 48 -6.78 -35.22 5.97
N LEU A 49 -6.12 -34.10 6.32
CA LEU A 49 -5.17 -33.42 5.45
C LEU A 49 -3.76 -33.85 5.86
N GLU A 50 -3.14 -34.71 5.06
CA GLU A 50 -1.74 -35.07 5.25
C GLU A 50 -0.84 -33.88 4.86
N LEU A 51 -0.58 -33.02 5.83
CA LEU A 51 0.42 -31.96 5.68
C LEU A 51 1.80 -32.56 5.94
N LYS A 52 2.65 -32.56 4.92
CA LYS A 52 4.04 -33.00 5.09
C LYS A 52 4.72 -32.09 6.09
N ASN A 53 5.32 -32.69 7.12
CA ASN A 53 6.30 -32.05 8.00
C ASN A 53 5.81 -30.81 8.78
N LEU A 54 4.57 -30.80 9.29
CA LEU A 54 4.07 -29.75 10.20
C LEU A 54 5.02 -29.40 11.35
N GLN A 55 5.77 -30.38 11.85
CA GLN A 55 6.76 -30.18 12.91
C GLN A 55 7.87 -29.20 12.52
N ILE A 56 8.26 -29.19 11.24
CA ILE A 56 9.34 -28.37 10.69
C ILE A 56 8.85 -26.94 10.38
N LEU A 57 7.53 -26.73 10.24
CA LEU A 57 6.99 -25.43 9.87
C LEU A 57 6.92 -24.48 11.07
N THR A 58 7.30 -23.23 10.87
CA THR A 58 7.05 -22.13 11.81
C THR A 58 5.64 -21.58 11.55
N LEU A 59 4.89 -21.31 12.61
CA LEU A 59 3.48 -20.91 12.52
C LEU A 59 3.29 -19.50 13.07
N TYR A 60 2.60 -18.66 12.31
CA TYR A 60 2.22 -17.30 12.67
C TYR A 60 0.71 -17.13 12.61
N LYS A 61 0.13 -16.33 13.50
CA LYS A 61 -1.30 -15.93 13.47
C LYS A 61 -1.45 -14.43 13.36
N LYS A 62 -2.52 -13.97 12.70
CA LYS A 62 -2.95 -12.57 12.77
C LYS A 62 -4.45 -12.49 12.99
N LYS A 63 -4.83 -11.64 13.92
CA LYS A 63 -6.22 -11.33 14.25
C LYS A 63 -6.70 -10.15 13.40
N HIS A 64 -7.88 -10.29 12.81
CA HIS A 64 -8.60 -9.20 12.15
C HIS A 64 -10.03 -9.11 12.70
N CYS A 65 -10.52 -7.90 12.91
CA CYS A 65 -11.90 -7.64 13.30
C CYS A 65 -12.68 -7.21 12.08
N GLU A 66 -13.80 -7.87 11.79
CA GLU A 66 -14.68 -7.42 10.72
C GLU A 66 -15.90 -6.72 11.31
N ASN A 67 -15.90 -5.40 11.19
CA ASN A 67 -16.96 -4.47 11.60
C ASN A 67 -17.19 -4.33 13.11
N ASP A 68 -17.03 -3.08 13.59
CA ASP A 68 -17.50 -2.57 14.88
C ASP A 68 -19.05 -2.49 14.96
N ILE A 69 -19.75 -3.55 14.57
CA ILE A 69 -21.20 -3.62 14.78
C ILE A 69 -21.42 -3.91 16.27
N ARG A 70 -22.01 -2.94 16.99
CA ARG A 70 -22.36 -3.06 18.42
C ARG A 70 -23.19 -4.33 18.66
N GLY A 71 -22.59 -5.35 19.27
CA GLY A 71 -23.32 -6.50 19.83
C GLY A 71 -22.57 -7.83 19.83
N SER A 72 -21.72 -8.11 18.85
CA SER A 72 -20.86 -9.32 18.86
C SER A 72 -19.77 -9.23 17.77
N PRO A 73 -18.54 -8.79 18.07
CA PRO A 73 -17.48 -8.78 17.08
C PRO A 73 -17.16 -10.22 16.64
N GLU A 74 -17.16 -10.45 15.32
CA GLU A 74 -16.66 -11.67 14.72
C GLU A 74 -15.18 -11.43 14.36
N TYR A 75 -14.30 -12.25 14.93
CA TYR A 75 -12.88 -12.16 14.67
C TYR A 75 -12.47 -13.23 13.66
N TYR A 76 -11.65 -12.82 12.72
CA TYR A 76 -11.02 -13.72 11.78
C TYR A 76 -9.57 -13.87 12.13
N TRP A 77 -9.08 -15.09 11.93
CA TRP A 77 -7.71 -15.45 12.20
C TRP A 77 -7.10 -16.04 10.93
N ASN A 78 -6.01 -15.41 10.50
CA ASN A 78 -5.15 -15.92 9.45
C ASN A 78 -4.00 -16.66 10.13
N PHE A 79 -3.78 -17.92 9.78
CA PHE A 79 -2.65 -18.73 10.23
C PHE A 79 -1.77 -19.06 9.04
N VAL A 80 -0.48 -18.85 9.18
CA VAL A 80 0.50 -18.99 8.08
C VAL A 80 1.59 -19.95 8.51
N PHE A 81 1.75 -21.01 7.73
CA PHE A 81 2.77 -22.02 7.94
C PHE A 81 3.95 -21.75 7.01
N VAL A 82 5.12 -21.58 7.60
CA VAL A 82 6.34 -21.17 6.92
C VAL A 82 7.39 -22.27 7.04
N ASP A 83 8.06 -22.64 5.95
CA ASP A 83 9.15 -23.62 5.97
C ASP A 83 10.50 -23.04 6.44
N ASN A 84 11.54 -23.88 6.44
CA ASN A 84 12.89 -23.47 6.83
C ASN A 84 13.54 -22.46 5.87
N ASP A 85 13.05 -22.37 4.63
CA ASP A 85 13.47 -21.38 3.64
C ASP A 85 12.66 -20.09 3.74
N TRP A 86 11.83 -19.94 4.78
CA TRP A 86 10.94 -18.82 5.00
C TRP A 86 9.84 -18.65 3.93
N LYS A 87 9.46 -19.73 3.25
CA LYS A 87 8.37 -19.73 2.28
C LYS A 87 7.07 -20.13 2.95
N VAL A 88 6.00 -19.40 2.68
CA VAL A 88 4.64 -19.80 3.10
C VAL A 88 4.25 -21.04 2.30
N VAL A 89 3.96 -22.11 3.02
CA VAL A 89 3.53 -23.40 2.45
C VAL A 89 2.02 -23.56 2.56
N TYR A 90 1.44 -23.08 3.66
CA TYR A 90 0.00 -23.17 3.89
C TYR A 90 -0.55 -21.90 4.52
N VAL A 91 -1.78 -21.56 4.16
CA VAL A 91 -2.58 -20.52 4.81
C VAL A 91 -3.90 -21.13 5.27
N LEU A 92 -4.16 -21.03 6.56
CA LEU A 92 -5.39 -21.48 7.20
C LEU A 92 -6.18 -20.25 7.63
N PHE A 93 -7.40 -20.14 7.14
CA PHE A 93 -8.34 -19.09 7.51
C PHE A 93 -9.40 -19.66 8.44
N ALA A 94 -9.56 -19.05 9.61
CA ALA A 94 -10.56 -19.42 10.60
C ALA A 94 -11.40 -18.21 11.01
N SER A 95 -12.69 -18.43 11.25
CA SER A 95 -13.56 -17.43 11.90
C SER A 95 -13.93 -17.93 13.28
N LYS A 96 -13.81 -17.03 14.26
CA LYS A 96 -14.20 -17.33 15.63
C LYS A 96 -14.78 -16.12 16.32
N LYS A 97 -15.82 -16.35 17.12
CA LYS A 97 -16.37 -15.33 18.01
C LYS A 97 -15.59 -15.30 19.32
N GLY A 98 -15.08 -14.14 19.71
CA GLY A 98 -14.34 -13.90 20.96
C GLY A 98 -12.83 -14.18 20.92
N ASP A 99 -12.17 -14.01 22.06
CA ASP A 99 -10.69 -14.05 22.22
C ASP A 99 -10.13 -15.45 22.51
N ILE A 100 -10.89 -16.51 22.27
CA ILE A 100 -10.48 -17.87 22.67
C ILE A 100 -9.41 -18.42 21.71
N GLU A 101 -8.19 -18.60 22.22
CA GLU A 101 -6.96 -18.96 21.49
C GLU A 101 -6.95 -20.36 20.82
N ILE A 102 -7.82 -21.29 21.22
CA ILE A 102 -7.75 -22.69 20.77
C ILE A 102 -8.61 -22.91 19.53
N LEU A 103 -7.99 -23.17 18.38
CA LEU A 103 -8.69 -23.54 17.13
C LEU A 103 -9.49 -24.85 17.31
N ASP A 104 -10.74 -24.85 16.86
CA ASP A 104 -11.56 -26.05 16.70
C ASP A 104 -11.85 -26.28 15.21
N GLU A 105 -12.12 -27.52 14.80
CA GLU A 105 -12.42 -27.88 13.40
C GLU A 105 -13.60 -27.05 12.86
N LYS A 106 -14.56 -26.74 13.74
CA LYS A 106 -15.73 -25.97 13.36
C LYS A 106 -15.42 -24.51 12.99
N ASP A 107 -14.29 -23.98 13.45
CA ASP A 107 -13.88 -22.59 13.25
C ASP A 107 -13.14 -22.41 11.92
N ILE A 108 -12.63 -23.50 11.33
CA ILE A 108 -11.90 -23.45 10.06
C ILE A 108 -12.85 -23.13 8.92
N MET A 109 -12.51 -22.09 8.17
CA MET A 109 -13.24 -21.66 6.98
C MET A 109 -12.56 -22.13 5.70
N ALA A 110 -11.22 -22.08 5.64
CA ALA A 110 -10.47 -22.51 4.46
C ALA A 110 -9.05 -22.94 4.83
N LEU A 111 -8.49 -23.87 4.06
CA LEU A 111 -7.07 -24.16 4.03
C LEU A 111 -6.59 -24.11 2.58
N ALA A 112 -5.55 -23.32 2.32
CA ALA A 112 -4.88 -23.26 1.05
C ALA A 112 -3.42 -23.72 1.17
N ASN A 113 -2.98 -24.53 0.21
CA ASN A 113 -1.58 -24.78 -0.09
C ASN A 113 -1.07 -23.66 -1.00
N ILE A 114 0.13 -23.18 -0.70
CA ILE A 114 0.80 -22.15 -1.47
C ILE A 114 1.95 -22.82 -2.23
N SER A 115 1.94 -22.67 -3.54
CA SER A 115 2.97 -23.25 -4.42
C SER A 115 3.56 -22.19 -5.33
N TYR A 116 4.82 -22.35 -5.71
CA TYR A 116 5.55 -21.38 -6.51
C TYR A 116 5.82 -21.95 -7.90
N LYS A 117 5.34 -21.24 -8.91
CA LYS A 117 5.58 -21.51 -10.32
C LYS A 117 6.59 -20.52 -10.89
N LYS A 118 7.46 -21.02 -11.79
CA LYS A 118 8.39 -20.23 -12.61
C LYS A 118 9.29 -19.29 -11.78
N ASN A 119 10.03 -19.86 -10.83
CA ASN A 119 11.05 -19.13 -10.08
C ASN A 119 12.34 -19.05 -10.91
N ASN A 120 12.94 -17.87 -11.01
CA ASN A 120 14.31 -17.75 -11.52
C ASN A 120 15.29 -17.88 -10.35
N TYR A 121 16.32 -18.71 -10.45
CA TYR A 121 17.15 -19.07 -9.28
C TYR A 121 17.88 -17.87 -8.63
N ASP A 122 18.07 -16.77 -9.37
CA ASP A 122 18.81 -15.59 -8.90
C ASP A 122 17.91 -14.46 -8.38
N HIS A 123 16.60 -14.48 -8.68
CA HIS A 123 15.64 -13.48 -8.25
C HIS A 123 14.28 -14.11 -8.02
N VAL A 124 13.61 -13.68 -6.96
CA VAL A 124 12.29 -14.16 -6.54
C VAL A 124 11.18 -13.56 -7.40
N ASN A 125 11.37 -13.69 -8.71
CA ASN A 125 10.39 -13.38 -9.71
C ASN A 125 9.68 -14.69 -10.01
N GLY A 126 8.38 -14.75 -9.72
CA GLY A 126 7.61 -15.97 -9.90
C GLY A 126 6.12 -15.74 -9.82
N ILE A 127 5.37 -16.83 -9.80
CA ILE A 127 3.93 -16.83 -9.62
C ILE A 127 3.62 -17.71 -8.42
N ILE A 128 2.97 -17.16 -7.42
CA ILE A 128 2.32 -17.97 -6.39
C ILE A 128 1.00 -18.47 -6.94
N GLU A 129 0.82 -19.77 -6.85
CA GLU A 129 -0.44 -20.44 -7.05
C GLU A 129 -1.03 -20.83 -5.69
N ILE A 130 -2.22 -20.31 -5.40
CA ILE A 130 -3.00 -20.64 -4.21
C ILE A 130 -3.90 -21.82 -4.55
N ASN A 131 -3.65 -22.96 -3.92
CA ASN A 131 -4.36 -24.21 -4.11
C ASN A 131 -5.27 -24.49 -2.92
N LEU A 132 -6.58 -24.36 -3.11
CA LEU A 132 -7.53 -24.63 -2.03
C LEU A 132 -7.60 -26.14 -1.76
N MET A 133 -7.30 -26.51 -0.51
CA MET A 133 -7.33 -27.89 0.00
C MET A 133 -8.62 -28.17 0.77
N TYR A 134 -9.08 -27.19 1.54
CA TYR A 134 -10.30 -27.28 2.34
C TYR A 134 -11.08 -25.99 2.26
N LEU A 135 -12.40 -26.10 2.27
CA LEU A 135 -13.30 -24.96 2.27
C LEU A 135 -14.63 -25.32 2.93
N LYS A 136 -14.94 -24.59 4.01
CA LYS A 136 -16.20 -24.63 4.73
C LYS A 136 -17.13 -23.50 4.28
N ALA A 137 -17.33 -23.38 2.98
CA ALA A 137 -18.38 -22.55 2.43
C ALA A 137 -19.57 -23.47 2.16
N ASN A 138 -20.62 -23.39 3.00
CA ASN A 138 -21.96 -23.78 2.54
C ASN A 138 -22.26 -22.99 1.25
N ASP A 139 -23.16 -23.47 0.38
CA ASP A 139 -23.49 -23.00 -0.99
C ASP A 139 -23.71 -21.47 -1.23
N ASN A 140 -23.51 -20.63 -0.21
CA ASN A 140 -23.45 -19.18 -0.28
C ASN A 140 -22.18 -18.69 -1.00
N LYS A 141 -22.33 -18.45 -2.30
CA LYS A 141 -21.33 -17.83 -3.19
C LYS A 141 -20.68 -16.54 -2.63
N ARG A 142 -21.43 -15.70 -1.90
CA ARG A 142 -20.88 -14.46 -1.33
C ARG A 142 -19.89 -14.74 -0.21
N LYS A 143 -20.17 -15.75 0.63
CA LYS A 143 -19.27 -16.17 1.72
C LYS A 143 -18.00 -16.79 1.14
N PHE A 144 -18.13 -17.56 0.06
CA PHE A 144 -17.01 -18.09 -0.70
C PHE A 144 -16.09 -16.97 -1.20
N GLU A 145 -16.61 -16.03 -2.01
CA GLU A 145 -15.80 -14.95 -2.61
C GLU A 145 -15.04 -14.16 -1.55
N LYS A 146 -15.67 -13.92 -0.40
CA LYS A 146 -15.07 -13.22 0.73
C LYS A 146 -13.92 -13.99 1.37
N VAL A 147 -14.15 -15.23 1.83
CA VAL A 147 -13.10 -16.08 2.43
C VAL A 147 -11.90 -16.18 1.51
N MET A 148 -12.18 -16.29 0.22
CA MET A 148 -11.15 -16.40 -0.78
C MET A 148 -10.37 -15.11 -1.03
N THR A 149 -11.06 -13.97 -0.99
CA THR A 149 -10.41 -12.66 -1.06
C THR A 149 -9.48 -12.47 0.15
N GLU A 150 -9.90 -12.90 1.34
CA GLU A 150 -9.06 -12.85 2.55
C GLU A 150 -7.80 -13.71 2.42
N VAL A 151 -7.92 -14.95 1.94
CA VAL A 151 -6.74 -15.80 1.69
C VAL A 151 -5.80 -15.14 0.67
N TYR A 152 -6.35 -14.58 -0.41
CA TYR A 152 -5.56 -13.88 -1.43
C TYR A 152 -4.84 -12.65 -0.86
N VAL A 153 -5.55 -11.79 -0.13
CA VAL A 153 -5.01 -10.59 0.52
C VAL A 153 -3.93 -10.98 1.52
N CYS A 154 -4.19 -11.97 2.37
CA CYS A 154 -3.24 -12.47 3.34
C CYS A 154 -1.93 -12.93 2.66
N VAL A 155 -2.03 -13.77 1.63
CA VAL A 155 -0.83 -14.25 0.91
C VAL A 155 -0.12 -13.08 0.23
N ARG A 156 -0.86 -12.22 -0.47
CA ARG A 156 -0.30 -11.05 -1.16
C ARG A 156 0.46 -10.15 -0.18
N ASP A 157 -0.14 -9.77 0.95
CA ASP A 157 0.45 -8.83 1.90
C ASP A 157 1.73 -9.36 2.52
N LEU A 158 1.84 -10.67 2.70
CA LEU A 158 3.08 -11.30 3.17
C LEU A 158 4.23 -11.16 2.17
N TYR A 159 3.92 -11.14 0.87
CA TYR A 159 4.93 -11.10 -0.18
C TYR A 159 5.15 -9.73 -0.82
N HIS A 160 4.18 -8.84 -0.74
CA HIS A 160 4.20 -7.50 -1.33
C HIS A 160 4.19 -6.40 -0.27
N GLN A 161 4.58 -6.73 0.97
CA GLN A 161 4.57 -5.81 2.11
C GLN A 161 5.38 -4.52 1.88
N HIS A 162 6.32 -4.54 0.92
CA HIS A 162 7.17 -3.40 0.55
C HIS A 162 6.57 -2.47 -0.51
N THR A 163 5.38 -2.76 -1.06
CA THR A 163 4.80 -1.96 -2.16
C THR A 163 3.39 -1.44 -1.93
N HIS A 164 2.81 -1.70 -0.76
CA HIS A 164 1.38 -1.51 -0.48
C HIS A 164 1.22 -0.75 0.83
N HIS A 165 1.19 0.58 0.72
CA HIS A 165 0.90 1.47 1.84
C HIS A 165 -0.46 2.13 1.60
N ASP A 166 -1.37 1.86 2.54
CA ASP A 166 -2.71 2.44 2.71
C ASP A 166 -3.88 1.66 2.04
N GLU A 167 -4.65 0.94 2.87
CA GLU A 167 -5.86 0.18 2.50
C GLU A 167 -6.91 1.04 1.78
N SER A 168 -6.83 2.37 1.91
CA SER A 168 -7.77 3.33 1.31
C SER A 168 -7.53 3.61 -0.18
N HIS A 169 -6.36 3.30 -0.73
CA HIS A 169 -5.97 3.67 -2.10
C HIS A 169 -5.81 2.47 -3.05
N GLU A 170 -6.04 1.25 -2.57
CA GLU A 170 -5.66 0.05 -3.31
C GLU A 170 -6.73 -0.45 -4.29
N LEU A 171 -6.42 -0.33 -5.57
CA LEU A 171 -7.01 -1.17 -6.60
C LEU A 171 -6.42 -2.56 -6.48
N LEU A 172 -7.04 -3.44 -5.71
CA LEU A 172 -6.58 -4.80 -5.64
C LEU A 172 -6.84 -5.54 -6.95
N LEU A 173 -5.89 -6.40 -7.33
CA LEU A 173 -6.20 -7.42 -8.33
C LEU A 173 -7.23 -8.36 -7.70
N CYS A 174 -8.34 -8.54 -8.41
CA CYS A 174 -9.32 -9.56 -8.12
C CYS A 174 -8.72 -10.94 -8.34
N VAL A 175 -9.20 -11.90 -7.55
CA VAL A 175 -8.93 -13.32 -7.75
C VAL A 175 -9.29 -13.73 -9.19
N VAL A 176 -8.39 -14.47 -9.82
CA VAL A 176 -8.64 -15.16 -11.09
C VAL A 176 -8.60 -16.66 -10.87
N ASN A 177 -9.68 -17.34 -11.27
CA ASN A 177 -9.83 -18.79 -11.15
C ASN A 177 -10.27 -19.38 -12.50
N GLU A 178 -9.30 -19.60 -13.39
CA GLU A 178 -9.47 -20.34 -14.64
C GLU A 178 -8.74 -21.68 -14.57
N GLU A 179 -9.25 -22.68 -15.27
CA GLU A 179 -8.60 -24.00 -15.36
C GLU A 179 -7.28 -23.96 -16.14
N ASN A 180 -7.14 -23.00 -17.06
CA ASN A 180 -6.00 -22.86 -17.94
C ASN A 180 -5.09 -21.70 -17.47
N GLU A 181 -3.81 -22.00 -17.28
CA GLU A 181 -2.75 -21.05 -16.94
C GLU A 181 -2.71 -19.82 -17.87
N GLU A 182 -2.75 -20.02 -19.18
CA GLU A 182 -2.73 -18.94 -20.18
C GLU A 182 -3.93 -18.01 -20.03
N LYS A 183 -5.12 -18.58 -19.75
CA LYS A 183 -6.33 -17.79 -19.45
C LYS A 183 -6.20 -17.02 -18.14
N ASN A 184 -5.63 -17.62 -17.10
CA ASN A 184 -5.35 -16.93 -15.84
C ASN A 184 -4.42 -15.74 -16.06
N ILE A 185 -3.29 -15.96 -16.74
CA ILE A 185 -2.31 -14.92 -17.07
C ILE A 185 -2.97 -13.79 -17.86
N SER A 186 -3.73 -14.13 -18.91
CA SER A 186 -4.45 -13.15 -19.73
C SER A 186 -5.43 -12.29 -18.90
N LYS A 187 -6.20 -12.91 -18.00
CA LYS A 187 -7.11 -12.19 -17.10
C LYS A 187 -6.38 -11.30 -16.09
N ILE A 188 -5.24 -11.73 -15.56
CA ILE A 188 -4.41 -10.89 -14.67
C ILE A 188 -3.88 -9.67 -15.43
N LEU A 189 -3.37 -9.88 -16.66
CA LEU A 189 -2.89 -8.79 -17.50
C LEU A 189 -4.01 -7.81 -17.90
N ASP A 190 -5.23 -8.30 -18.13
CA ASP A 190 -6.41 -7.46 -18.36
C ASP A 190 -6.74 -6.58 -17.14
N GLN A 191 -6.60 -7.11 -15.92
CA GLN A 191 -6.75 -6.32 -14.71
C GLN A 191 -5.69 -5.23 -14.59
N TYR A 192 -4.42 -5.54 -14.88
CA TYR A 192 -3.37 -4.52 -14.94
C TYR A 192 -3.68 -3.44 -15.97
N ARG A 193 -4.15 -3.79 -17.18
CA ARG A 193 -4.59 -2.83 -18.21
C ARG A 193 -5.66 -1.87 -17.68
N LYS A 194 -6.67 -2.40 -16.99
CA LYS A 194 -7.73 -1.59 -16.37
C LYS A 194 -7.17 -0.66 -15.29
N LYS A 195 -6.20 -1.12 -14.49
CA LYS A 195 -5.51 -0.25 -13.52
C LYS A 195 -4.78 0.90 -14.20
N ILE A 196 -4.06 0.66 -15.30
CA ILE A 196 -3.37 1.74 -16.05
C ILE A 196 -4.35 2.87 -16.38
N ILE A 197 -5.48 2.51 -17.00
CA ILE A 197 -6.50 3.46 -17.44
C ILE A 197 -7.03 4.25 -16.24
N LYS A 198 -7.28 3.58 -15.11
CA LYS A 198 -7.74 4.25 -13.90
C LYS A 198 -6.69 5.19 -13.32
N TYR A 199 -5.41 4.79 -13.25
CA TYR A 199 -4.34 5.67 -12.79
C TYR A 199 -4.17 6.90 -13.69
N HIS A 200 -4.15 6.72 -15.02
CA HIS A 200 -4.11 7.85 -15.96
C HIS A 200 -5.27 8.82 -15.71
N LYS A 201 -6.48 8.30 -15.51
CA LYS A 201 -7.66 9.12 -15.22
C LYS A 201 -7.51 9.87 -13.90
N THR A 202 -7.19 9.15 -12.81
CA THR A 202 -7.04 9.73 -11.46
C THR A 202 -5.94 10.78 -11.40
N ILE A 203 -4.77 10.52 -11.99
CA ILE A 203 -3.65 11.47 -12.03
C ILE A 203 -4.01 12.70 -12.86
N LYS A 204 -4.67 12.52 -14.01
CA LYS A 204 -5.12 13.64 -14.85
C LYS A 204 -6.14 14.52 -14.14
N GLU A 205 -7.18 13.92 -13.58
CA GLU A 205 -8.18 14.64 -12.76
C GLU A 205 -7.51 15.31 -11.56
N GLY A 206 -6.53 14.65 -10.96
CA GLY A 206 -5.67 15.22 -9.94
C GLY A 206 -4.97 16.48 -10.42
N ILE A 207 -4.19 16.43 -11.51
CA ILE A 207 -3.50 17.59 -12.07
C ILE A 207 -4.46 18.77 -12.33
N GLU A 208 -5.66 18.50 -12.85
CA GLU A 208 -6.69 19.51 -13.14
C GLU A 208 -7.30 20.12 -11.86
N ASN A 209 -7.43 19.34 -10.78
CA ASN A 209 -8.05 19.76 -9.52
C ASN A 209 -7.04 20.30 -8.48
N HIS A 210 -5.74 20.32 -8.78
CA HIS A 210 -4.67 20.84 -7.91
C HIS A 210 -4.63 20.29 -6.46
N PRO A 211 -4.68 18.97 -6.21
CA PRO A 211 -4.42 18.40 -4.90
C PRO A 211 -2.96 18.63 -4.47
N ASP A 212 -2.62 18.19 -3.27
CA ASP A 212 -1.24 18.22 -2.77
C ASP A 212 -0.29 17.48 -3.73
N GLU A 213 0.84 18.10 -4.07
CA GLU A 213 1.91 17.54 -4.92
C GLU A 213 2.29 16.13 -4.48
N LYS A 214 2.40 15.92 -3.16
CA LYS A 214 2.81 14.65 -2.57
C LYS A 214 1.81 13.54 -2.87
N ILE A 215 0.51 13.86 -2.91
CA ILE A 215 -0.54 12.88 -3.23
C ILE A 215 -0.39 12.42 -4.67
N LEU A 216 -0.23 13.36 -5.61
CA LEU A 216 -0.07 13.01 -7.03
C LEU A 216 1.22 12.24 -7.32
N LEU A 217 2.33 12.63 -6.69
CA LEU A 217 3.59 11.92 -6.82
C LEU A 217 3.48 10.50 -6.26
N ASN A 218 2.72 10.30 -5.18
CA ASN A 218 2.46 8.97 -4.64
C ASN A 218 1.62 8.13 -5.62
N ASP A 219 0.54 8.69 -6.19
CA ASP A 219 -0.28 7.98 -7.18
C ASP A 219 0.53 7.57 -8.42
N ILE A 220 1.44 8.45 -8.88
CA ILE A 220 2.37 8.15 -9.98
C ILE A 220 3.33 7.03 -9.61
N LEU A 221 3.89 7.05 -8.40
CA LEU A 221 4.80 6.02 -7.92
C LEU A 221 4.11 4.65 -7.89
N LEU A 222 2.88 4.60 -7.37
CA LEU A 222 2.05 3.40 -7.33
C LEU A 222 1.76 2.89 -8.75
N ALA A 223 1.33 3.76 -9.66
CA ALA A 223 1.07 3.41 -11.05
C ALA A 223 2.32 2.81 -11.73
N LYS A 224 3.49 3.43 -11.51
CA LYS A 224 4.78 2.93 -12.02
C LYS A 224 5.12 1.55 -11.48
N GLY A 225 4.86 1.29 -10.18
CA GLY A 225 5.04 -0.02 -9.55
C GLY A 225 4.18 -1.09 -10.22
N GLU A 226 2.90 -0.81 -10.42
CA GLU A 226 1.95 -1.71 -11.09
C GLU A 226 2.35 -2.02 -12.54
N MET A 227 2.92 -1.05 -13.28
CA MET A 227 3.42 -1.30 -14.65
C MET A 227 4.65 -2.21 -14.64
N ARG A 228 5.57 -2.00 -13.70
CA ARG A 228 6.71 -2.90 -13.52
C ARG A 228 6.24 -4.31 -13.21
N TYR A 229 5.18 -4.43 -12.40
CA TYR A 229 4.61 -5.72 -12.09
C TYR A 229 4.03 -6.46 -13.29
N ALA A 230 3.25 -5.77 -14.12
CA ALA A 230 2.74 -6.34 -15.35
C ALA A 230 3.86 -6.74 -16.33
N MET A 231 4.88 -5.90 -16.52
CA MET A 231 6.01 -6.19 -17.41
C MET A 231 6.79 -7.42 -16.98
N ARG A 232 7.05 -7.59 -15.68
CA ARG A 232 7.74 -8.78 -15.20
C ARG A 232 6.88 -10.04 -15.28
N LEU A 233 5.57 -9.94 -15.03
CA LEU A 233 4.66 -11.06 -15.27
C LEU A 233 4.74 -11.52 -16.73
N ILE A 234 4.75 -10.58 -17.68
CA ILE A 234 4.90 -10.86 -19.12
C ILE A 234 6.20 -11.59 -19.43
N GLU A 235 7.32 -11.14 -18.85
CA GLU A 235 8.62 -11.81 -19.02
C GLU A 235 8.62 -13.22 -18.43
N LEU A 236 8.16 -13.38 -17.19
CA LEU A 236 8.10 -14.68 -16.51
C LEU A 236 7.24 -15.70 -17.25
N THR A 237 6.21 -15.23 -17.93
CA THR A 237 5.25 -16.07 -18.64
C THR A 237 5.50 -16.13 -20.14
N ASN A 238 6.64 -15.60 -20.62
CA ASN A 238 7.04 -15.54 -22.02
C ASN A 238 5.91 -15.04 -22.94
N GLN A 239 5.16 -14.03 -22.48
CA GLN A 239 4.09 -13.41 -23.26
C GLN A 239 4.70 -12.49 -24.33
N SER A 240 3.87 -12.05 -25.28
CA SER A 240 4.39 -11.34 -26.45
C SER A 240 5.13 -10.05 -26.08
N VAL A 241 6.20 -9.76 -26.83
CA VAL A 241 7.01 -8.54 -26.67
C VAL A 241 6.13 -7.29 -26.85
N HIS A 242 5.15 -7.34 -27.75
CA HIS A 242 4.23 -6.23 -27.97
C HIS A 242 3.39 -5.90 -26.72
N LEU A 243 2.96 -6.90 -25.95
CA LEU A 243 2.29 -6.63 -24.67
C LEU A 243 3.24 -5.92 -23.70
N LYS A 244 4.50 -6.34 -23.62
CA LYS A 244 5.50 -5.70 -22.76
C LYS A 244 5.68 -4.22 -23.12
N GLU A 245 5.80 -3.93 -24.40
CA GLU A 245 5.94 -2.56 -24.92
C GLU A 245 4.76 -1.67 -24.49
N GLN A 246 3.51 -2.18 -24.54
CA GLN A 246 2.34 -1.40 -24.09
C GLN A 246 2.46 -0.92 -22.63
N PHE A 247 2.90 -1.80 -21.72
CA PHE A 247 3.14 -1.44 -20.33
C PHE A 247 4.36 -0.53 -20.15
N GLN A 248 5.41 -0.72 -20.96
CA GLN A 248 6.59 0.15 -20.95
C GLN A 248 6.25 1.58 -21.38
N HIS A 249 5.49 1.75 -22.46
CA HIS A 249 5.02 3.06 -22.91
C HIS A 249 4.13 3.74 -21.86
N SER A 250 3.29 2.97 -21.17
CA SER A 250 2.47 3.48 -20.07
C SER A 250 3.34 3.94 -18.89
N TYR A 251 4.36 3.17 -18.52
CA TYR A 251 5.33 3.54 -17.50
C TYR A 251 6.09 4.84 -17.86
N GLU A 252 6.52 4.98 -19.11
CA GLU A 252 7.18 6.18 -19.61
C GLU A 252 6.25 7.40 -19.55
N SER A 253 4.98 7.25 -19.92
CA SER A 253 3.97 8.30 -19.78
C SER A 253 3.82 8.79 -18.34
N PHE A 254 3.88 7.90 -17.34
CA PHE A 254 3.84 8.32 -15.92
C PHE A 254 5.11 9.06 -15.49
N LYS A 255 6.28 8.73 -16.06
CA LYS A 255 7.52 9.48 -15.83
C LYS A 255 7.43 10.89 -16.41
N ASP A 256 6.77 11.05 -17.55
CA ASP A 256 6.52 12.37 -18.13
C ASP A 256 5.56 13.20 -17.27
N PHE A 257 4.52 12.58 -16.69
CA PHE A 257 3.66 13.26 -15.72
C PHE A 257 4.41 13.68 -14.46
N GLU A 258 5.28 12.82 -13.92
CA GLU A 258 6.13 13.14 -12.77
C GLU A 258 6.95 14.41 -13.03
N ALA A 259 7.60 14.48 -14.20
CA ALA A 259 8.37 15.65 -14.62
C ALA A 259 7.48 16.88 -14.85
N HIS A 260 6.28 16.71 -15.39
CA HIS A 260 5.32 17.80 -15.62
C HIS A 260 4.81 18.39 -14.30
N ILE A 261 4.47 17.53 -13.33
CA ILE A 261 4.08 17.94 -11.97
C ILE A 261 5.22 18.69 -11.32
N GLY A 262 6.45 18.17 -11.35
CA GLY A 262 7.62 18.87 -10.81
C GLY A 262 7.73 20.30 -11.33
N LYS A 263 7.56 20.50 -12.65
CA LYS A 263 7.57 21.85 -13.26
C LYS A 263 6.42 22.74 -12.80
N ILE A 264 5.20 22.22 -12.65
CA ILE A 264 4.05 23.01 -12.17
C ILE A 264 4.30 23.53 -10.75
N TYR A 265 4.74 22.67 -9.84
CA TYR A 265 4.95 23.05 -8.44
C TYR A 265 6.24 23.86 -8.24
N GLU A 266 7.32 23.60 -8.98
CA GLU A 266 8.50 24.46 -9.00
C GLU A 266 8.18 25.86 -9.53
N GLY A 267 7.38 25.96 -10.60
CA GLY A 267 6.91 27.24 -11.14
C GLY A 267 6.06 28.01 -10.13
N GLY A 268 5.12 27.33 -9.46
CA GLY A 268 4.31 27.90 -8.39
C GLY A 268 5.16 28.42 -7.22
N ARG A 269 6.11 27.61 -6.73
CA ARG A 269 7.05 28.00 -5.67
C ARG A 269 7.94 29.16 -6.07
N ALA A 270 8.42 29.20 -7.33
CA ALA A 270 9.24 30.29 -7.84
C ALA A 270 8.46 31.61 -7.87
N ASP A 271 7.18 31.58 -8.27
CA ASP A 271 6.33 32.76 -8.27
C ASP A 271 5.95 33.21 -6.84
N GLU A 272 5.72 32.28 -5.92
CA GLU A 272 5.59 32.60 -4.48
C GLU A 272 6.86 33.21 -3.90
N MET A 273 8.03 32.63 -4.19
CA MET A 273 9.34 33.17 -3.78
C MET A 273 9.57 34.59 -4.33
N LYS A 274 9.22 34.85 -5.60
CA LYS A 274 9.30 36.20 -6.20
C LYS A 274 8.39 37.18 -5.48
N ARG A 275 7.15 36.79 -5.18
CA ARG A 275 6.20 37.63 -4.43
C ARG A 275 6.73 37.93 -3.02
N LEU A 276 7.22 36.92 -2.31
CA LEU A 276 7.82 37.10 -0.98
C LEU A 276 9.05 38.00 -1.04
N THR A 277 9.94 37.79 -2.00
CA THR A 277 11.13 38.63 -2.22
C THR A 277 10.74 40.07 -2.51
N PHE A 278 9.72 40.30 -3.33
CA PHE A 278 9.20 41.63 -3.62
C PHE A 278 8.62 42.32 -2.38
N VAL A 279 7.87 41.58 -1.54
CA VAL A 279 7.35 42.10 -0.27
C VAL A 279 8.48 42.44 0.70
N ILE A 280 9.48 41.56 0.85
CA ILE A 280 10.67 41.82 1.66
C ILE A 280 11.42 43.05 1.13
N PHE A 281 11.53 43.21 -0.18
CA PHE A 281 12.16 44.38 -0.81
C PHE A 281 11.41 45.67 -0.46
N ILE A 282 10.08 45.70 -0.59
CA ILE A 282 9.26 46.86 -0.19
C ILE A 282 9.45 47.17 1.29
N LEU A 283 9.39 46.17 2.17
CA LEU A 283 9.56 46.34 3.60
C LEU A 283 10.95 46.91 3.94
N THR A 284 11.99 46.41 3.27
CA THR A 284 13.37 46.90 3.45
C THR A 284 13.50 48.34 2.99
N PHE A 285 12.92 48.68 1.83
CA PHE A 285 12.94 50.04 1.30
C PHE A 285 12.22 51.04 2.21
N LEU A 286 11.04 50.66 2.73
CA LEU A 286 10.30 51.46 3.70
C LEU A 286 11.10 51.67 4.99
N MET A 287 11.78 50.65 5.51
CA MET A 287 12.65 50.80 6.67
C MET A 287 13.82 51.77 6.43
N VAL A 288 14.43 51.75 5.24
CA VAL A 288 15.51 52.69 4.89
C VAL A 288 15.01 54.14 4.81
N ILE A 289 13.91 54.39 4.10
CA ILE A 289 13.29 55.73 4.04
C ILE A 289 12.94 56.22 5.44
N PHE A 290 12.34 55.34 6.24
CA PHE A 290 11.92 55.68 7.59
C PHE A 290 13.11 56.02 8.51
N ASN A 291 14.20 55.24 8.44
CA ASN A 291 15.43 55.55 9.16
C ASN A 291 16.00 56.92 8.77
N ILE A 292 15.95 57.29 7.49
CA ILE A 292 16.40 58.61 7.02
C ILE A 292 15.50 59.72 7.57
N VAL A 293 14.18 59.56 7.50
CA VAL A 293 13.19 60.56 7.97
C VAL A 293 13.21 60.71 9.49
N MET A 294 13.46 59.63 10.23
CA MET A 294 13.47 59.60 11.69
C MET A 294 14.85 59.87 12.32
N SER A 295 15.88 60.15 11.52
CA SER A 295 17.23 60.51 11.94
C SER A 295 17.42 61.91 12.61
N PRO A 296 16.44 62.80 12.84
CA PRO A 296 16.69 63.99 13.66
C PRO A 296 17.01 63.62 15.12
N PRO A 297 17.94 64.29 15.79
CA PRO A 297 18.50 63.88 17.09
C PRO A 297 17.54 63.97 18.31
N GLN A 298 16.23 64.16 18.12
CA GLN A 298 15.25 64.32 19.22
C GLN A 298 13.95 63.50 19.04
N THR A 299 13.86 62.62 18.05
CA THR A 299 12.70 61.72 17.90
C THR A 299 12.68 60.67 19.03
N GLN A 300 11.57 60.62 19.78
CA GLN A 300 11.47 59.79 20.98
C GLN A 300 11.52 58.29 20.64
N PRO A 301 12.30 57.47 21.39
CA PRO A 301 12.45 56.02 21.15
C PRO A 301 11.12 55.25 21.17
N ILE A 302 10.08 55.82 21.78
CA ILE A 302 8.72 55.27 21.84
C ILE A 302 8.08 55.21 20.45
N LEU A 303 8.26 56.22 19.60
CA LEU A 303 7.70 56.24 18.24
C LEU A 303 8.36 55.19 17.34
N LEU A 304 9.67 54.97 17.51
CA LEU A 304 10.40 53.93 16.80
C LEU A 304 9.91 52.53 17.21
N GLY A 305 9.68 52.31 18.51
CA GLY A 305 9.13 51.06 19.03
C GLY A 305 7.71 50.78 18.55
N MET A 306 6.82 51.78 18.58
CA MET A 306 5.43 51.64 18.08
C MET A 306 5.39 51.32 16.59
N TYR A 307 6.27 51.94 15.79
CA TYR A 307 6.37 51.65 14.37
C TYR A 307 6.88 50.22 14.10
N PHE A 308 7.90 49.78 14.82
CA PHE A 308 8.41 48.42 14.69
C PHE A 308 7.33 47.38 15.00
N VAL A 309 6.54 47.61 16.06
CA VAL A 309 5.40 46.76 16.40
C VAL A 309 4.33 46.79 15.30
N LEU A 310 4.02 47.96 14.73
CA LEU A 310 3.07 48.06 13.61
C LEU A 310 3.53 47.29 12.38
N VAL A 311 4.80 47.42 11.98
CA VAL A 311 5.39 46.67 10.87
C VAL A 311 5.35 45.17 11.16
N LEU A 312 5.72 44.76 12.38
CA LEU A 312 5.66 43.35 12.79
C LEU A 312 4.21 42.81 12.71
N VAL A 313 3.23 43.59 13.17
CA VAL A 313 1.81 43.23 13.11
C VAL A 313 1.34 43.11 11.66
N VAL A 314 1.73 44.04 10.77
CA VAL A 314 1.39 43.96 9.34
C VAL A 314 2.04 42.75 8.68
N VAL A 315 3.29 42.43 9.02
CA VAL A 315 3.99 41.22 8.53
C VAL A 315 3.30 39.96 9.05
N VAL A 316 2.93 39.90 10.33
CA VAL A 316 2.21 38.76 10.91
C VAL A 316 0.83 38.61 10.28
N ILE A 317 0.07 39.70 10.07
CA ILE A 317 -1.22 39.68 9.39
C ILE A 317 -1.06 39.23 7.94
N TYR A 318 -0.02 39.68 7.24
CA TYR A 318 0.25 39.27 5.86
C TYR A 318 0.60 37.78 5.77
N LEU A 319 1.48 37.28 6.65
CA LEU A 319 1.83 35.86 6.73
C LEU A 319 0.62 34.99 7.12
N TYR A 320 -0.21 35.49 8.04
CA TYR A 320 -1.44 34.81 8.46
C TYR A 320 -2.47 34.78 7.32
N ALA A 321 -2.65 35.90 6.61
CA ALA A 321 -3.56 36.02 5.46
C ALA A 321 -3.13 35.13 4.28
N GLN A 322 -1.82 34.98 4.02
CA GLN A 322 -1.31 34.02 3.06
C GLN A 322 -1.59 32.58 3.48
N ARG A 323 -1.36 32.24 4.76
CA ARG A 323 -1.65 30.91 5.28
C ARG A 323 -3.14 30.57 5.23
N SER A 324 -4.01 31.55 5.46
CA SER A 324 -5.47 31.37 5.35
C SER A 324 -5.95 31.31 3.89
N HIS A 325 -5.37 32.07 2.96
CA HIS A 325 -5.73 31.98 1.54
C HIS A 325 -5.21 30.71 0.84
N GLY A 326 -4.11 30.12 1.33
CA GLY A 326 -3.72 28.75 0.96
C GLY A 326 -4.70 27.68 1.48
N PHE A 327 -5.54 27.99 2.46
CA PHE A 327 -6.60 27.11 2.98
C PHE A 327 -7.98 27.35 2.35
N VAL A 328 -8.23 28.51 1.75
CA VAL A 328 -9.54 28.88 1.15
C VAL A 328 -9.65 28.48 -0.33
N LYS A 329 -8.56 27.99 -0.94
CA LYS A 329 -8.61 27.19 -2.18
C LYS A 329 -8.49 25.68 -1.90
N LYS A 330 -9.14 25.19 -0.83
CA LYS A 330 -9.39 23.76 -0.63
C LYS A 330 -10.81 23.42 -1.04
#